data_AF-A0A4R6KER3-F1
#
_entry.id   AF-A0A4R6KER3-F1
#
_cell.length_a   1.000
_cell.length_b   1.000
_cell.length_c   1.000
_cell.angle_alpha   90.00
_cell.angle_beta   90.00
_cell.angle_gamma   90.00
#
_symmetry.space_group_name_H-M   'P 1'
#
loop_
_entity.id
_entity.type
_entity.pdbx_description
1 polymer ?
#
loop_
_entity_poly.entity_id
_entity_poly.type
_entity_poly.pdbx_seq_one_letter_code
_entity_poly.pdbx_strand_id
1 'polypeptide(L)'
;MKYPAPVGGYDRTPGKGIGHLFVLDRQGNLKKDITLGEGTVYHPGGIDFDGENVWVPVAEYRPNSRGIVYKVNPKTFKVSEQFRVGDHVGGVVRDRRTGMVHGVSWGSRTLYEWTAAGKQLDAKANKSHLLDYQDCDYVSRSKQLCGGVTGLATATGGNYELGGLALLDLKDNRILHEIPFPAFSAAGHSATRNPVALEVDGNKLRLFTAPDDGEEVKGTEILIYESVIS
;
A
#
# COMPACT_ATOMS: atom_id res chain seq x y z
N MET A 1 6.55 -14.47 -12.87
CA MET A 1 5.92 -15.32 -13.90
C MET A 1 5.21 -16.47 -13.19
N LYS A 2 3.96 -16.77 -13.53
CA LYS A 2 3.26 -17.94 -12.96
C LYS A 2 3.88 -19.23 -13.48
N TYR A 3 4.00 -20.23 -12.61
CA TYR A 3 4.38 -21.57 -13.00
C TYR A 3 3.17 -22.32 -13.59
N PRO A 4 3.38 -23.32 -14.46
CA PRO A 4 2.31 -24.21 -14.91
C PRO A 4 1.66 -25.01 -13.77
N ALA A 5 2.45 -25.32 -12.72
CA ALA A 5 2.01 -25.96 -11.49
C ALA A 5 2.84 -25.42 -10.30
N PRO A 6 2.34 -25.46 -9.05
CA PRO A 6 3.09 -24.93 -7.92
C PRO A 6 4.47 -25.58 -7.72
N VAL A 7 5.49 -24.77 -7.45
CA VAL A 7 6.87 -25.22 -7.19
C VAL A 7 7.29 -24.71 -5.82
N GLY A 8 7.65 -25.62 -4.91
CA GLY A 8 8.08 -25.27 -3.56
C GLY A 8 7.05 -24.46 -2.76
N GLY A 9 5.75 -24.69 -3.00
CA GLY A 9 4.65 -23.96 -2.35
C GLY A 9 4.24 -22.65 -3.03
N TYR A 10 4.91 -22.24 -4.12
CA TYR A 10 4.60 -21.00 -4.83
C TYR A 10 3.96 -21.25 -6.20
N ASP A 11 2.99 -20.41 -6.57
CA ASP A 11 2.38 -20.39 -7.90
C ASP A 11 3.19 -19.59 -8.93
N ARG A 12 4.22 -18.86 -8.50
CA ARG A 12 5.00 -17.95 -9.34
C ARG A 12 6.47 -17.83 -8.92
N THR A 13 7.30 -17.49 -9.89
CA THR A 13 8.70 -17.06 -9.64
C THR A 13 8.71 -15.78 -8.79
N PRO A 14 9.80 -15.49 -8.05
CA PRO A 14 9.98 -14.19 -7.39
C PRO A 14 9.96 -13.00 -8.37
N GLY A 15 10.20 -13.27 -9.66
CA GLY A 15 10.44 -12.28 -10.69
C GLY A 15 11.83 -11.63 -10.54
N LYS A 16 12.04 -10.53 -11.26
CA LYS A 16 13.29 -9.75 -11.27
C LYS A 16 12.94 -8.30 -11.53
N GLY A 17 13.57 -7.39 -10.80
CA GLY A 17 13.42 -5.96 -10.99
C GLY A 17 14.34 -5.18 -10.08
N ILE A 18 14.15 -3.87 -10.05
CA ILE A 18 14.80 -2.92 -9.16
C ILE A 18 13.69 -2.15 -8.47
N GLY A 19 13.72 -2.05 -7.14
CA GLY A 19 12.73 -1.29 -6.40
C GLY A 19 13.06 0.20 -6.48
N HIS A 20 12.08 1.01 -6.85
CA HIS A 20 12.24 2.46 -6.97
C HIS A 20 11.27 3.19 -6.05
N LEU A 21 11.76 4.19 -5.35
CA LEU A 21 10.96 5.23 -4.70
C LEU A 21 11.24 6.55 -5.42
N PHE A 22 10.23 7.09 -6.10
CA PHE A 22 10.33 8.35 -6.81
C PHE A 22 9.92 9.52 -5.93
N VAL A 23 10.70 10.59 -5.97
CA VAL A 23 10.37 11.88 -5.35
C VAL A 23 10.04 12.87 -6.45
N LEU A 24 8.80 13.33 -6.47
CA LEU A 24 8.28 14.29 -7.45
C LEU A 24 8.03 15.65 -6.77
N ASP A 25 8.18 16.74 -7.52
CA ASP A 25 7.61 18.02 -7.10
C ASP A 25 6.12 18.13 -7.48
N ARG A 26 5.46 19.22 -7.06
CA ARG A 26 4.03 19.44 -7.37
C ARG A 26 3.76 19.73 -8.85
N GLN A 27 4.80 19.96 -9.65
CA GLN A 27 4.71 20.12 -11.10
C GLN A 27 4.91 18.79 -11.84
N GLY A 28 5.19 17.70 -11.11
CA GLY A 28 5.44 16.37 -11.67
C GLY A 28 6.89 16.13 -12.08
N ASN A 29 7.83 17.03 -11.78
CA ASN A 29 9.24 16.81 -12.11
C ASN A 29 9.88 15.80 -11.14
N LEU A 30 10.64 14.85 -11.69
CA LEU A 30 11.44 13.91 -10.90
C LEU A 30 12.61 14.61 -10.23
N LYS A 31 12.52 14.75 -8.89
CA LYS A 31 13.60 15.29 -8.06
C LYS A 31 14.61 14.22 -7.68
N LYS A 32 14.15 12.99 -7.43
CA LYS A 32 15.01 11.89 -7.01
C LYS A 32 14.43 10.54 -7.39
N ASP A 33 15.30 9.66 -7.88
CA ASP A 33 15.08 8.22 -7.95
C ASP A 33 15.94 7.55 -6.86
N ILE A 34 15.29 6.83 -5.96
CA ILE A 34 15.92 6.12 -4.84
C ILE A 34 15.71 4.63 -5.06
N THR A 35 16.80 3.89 -5.26
CA THR A 35 16.74 2.43 -5.31
C THR A 35 16.60 1.83 -3.92
N LEU A 36 15.66 0.91 -3.75
CA LEU A 36 15.40 0.15 -2.53
C LEU A 36 15.35 -1.35 -2.83
N GLY A 37 15.64 -2.16 -1.82
CA GLY A 37 15.63 -3.61 -1.93
C GLY A 37 16.98 -4.22 -2.32
N GLU A 38 16.98 -5.54 -2.46
CA GLU A 38 18.16 -6.35 -2.79
C GLU A 38 17.73 -7.66 -3.46
N GLY A 39 18.52 -8.15 -4.42
CA GLY A 39 18.29 -9.44 -5.07
C GLY A 39 16.87 -9.58 -5.63
N THR A 40 16.08 -10.48 -5.05
CA THR A 40 14.67 -10.74 -5.45
C THR A 40 13.64 -9.91 -4.68
N VAL A 41 14.08 -9.12 -3.70
CA VAL A 41 13.25 -8.15 -2.96
C VAL A 41 13.34 -6.82 -3.69
N TYR A 42 12.42 -6.57 -4.63
CA TYR A 42 12.49 -5.40 -5.53
C TYR A 42 11.14 -4.71 -5.71
N HIS A 43 10.10 -5.11 -4.98
CA HIS A 43 8.74 -4.59 -5.16
C HIS A 43 8.33 -3.72 -3.97
N PRO A 44 8.54 -2.39 -4.02
CA PRO A 44 7.97 -1.46 -3.07
C PRO A 44 6.45 -1.59 -3.00
N GLY A 45 5.90 -1.51 -1.80
CA GLY A 45 4.46 -1.49 -1.56
C GLY A 45 3.99 -0.12 -1.03
N GLY A 46 2.80 -0.08 -0.46
CA GLY A 46 2.22 1.12 0.11
C GLY A 46 3.02 1.70 1.28
N ILE A 47 3.12 3.03 1.28
CA ILE A 47 4.01 3.81 2.14
C ILE A 47 3.22 4.72 3.07
N ASP A 48 3.80 5.08 4.22
CA ASP A 48 3.20 6.06 5.14
C ASP A 48 4.28 7.01 5.68
N PHE A 49 3.89 8.26 5.94
CA PHE A 49 4.75 9.27 6.55
C PHE A 49 4.47 9.39 8.04
N ASP A 50 5.47 9.20 8.88
CA ASP A 50 5.27 9.23 10.34
C ASP A 50 5.32 10.63 10.98
N GLY A 51 5.52 11.67 10.16
CA GLY A 51 5.80 13.03 10.60
C GLY A 51 7.27 13.43 10.49
N GLU A 52 8.18 12.45 10.32
CA GLU A 52 9.62 12.66 10.19
C GLU A 52 10.23 11.90 9.00
N ASN A 53 9.87 10.63 8.82
CA ASN A 53 10.39 9.73 7.80
C ASN A 53 9.25 9.02 7.05
N VAL A 54 9.51 8.67 5.80
CA VAL A 54 8.63 7.82 4.99
C VAL A 54 9.00 6.37 5.25
N TRP A 55 8.03 5.56 5.63
CA TRP A 55 8.18 4.11 5.81
C TRP A 55 7.81 3.40 4.51
N VAL A 56 8.70 2.51 4.04
CA VAL A 56 8.56 1.84 2.75
C VAL A 56 8.82 0.35 2.92
N PRO A 57 7.84 -0.52 2.66
CA PRO A 57 8.08 -1.95 2.56
C PRO A 57 8.55 -2.27 1.14
N VAL A 58 9.53 -3.16 1.02
CA VAL A 58 9.94 -3.74 -0.26
C VAL A 58 9.92 -5.25 -0.10
N ALA A 59 9.27 -5.95 -1.01
CA ALA A 59 9.08 -7.40 -0.94
C ALA A 59 9.54 -8.11 -2.21
N GLU A 60 9.66 -9.44 -2.15
CA GLU A 60 9.58 -10.25 -3.37
C GLU A 60 8.18 -10.19 -3.95
N TYR A 61 8.01 -10.23 -5.27
CA TYR A 61 6.69 -10.12 -5.91
C TYR A 61 5.89 -11.44 -5.90
N ARG A 62 5.66 -12.00 -4.71
CA ARG A 62 4.84 -13.21 -4.46
C ARG A 62 4.48 -13.34 -2.97
N PRO A 63 3.34 -13.96 -2.62
CA PRO A 63 2.93 -14.19 -1.23
C PRO A 63 3.87 -15.15 -0.48
N ASN A 64 3.81 -15.17 0.86
CA ASN A 64 4.55 -16.08 1.75
C ASN A 64 6.07 -16.06 1.54
N SER A 65 6.63 -14.88 1.26
CA SER A 65 8.01 -14.72 0.84
C SER A 65 8.85 -13.97 1.86
N ARG A 66 9.49 -12.87 1.47
CA ARG A 66 10.30 -12.02 2.34
C ARG A 66 10.23 -10.58 1.89
N GLY A 67 10.46 -9.68 2.84
CA GLY A 67 10.54 -8.26 2.61
C GLY A 67 11.45 -7.54 3.60
N ILE A 68 11.68 -6.27 3.32
CA ILE A 68 12.50 -5.36 4.10
C ILE A 68 11.70 -4.07 4.27
N VAL A 69 11.63 -3.56 5.50
CA VAL A 69 11.01 -2.28 5.81
C VAL A 69 12.11 -1.24 5.99
N TYR A 70 12.01 -0.16 5.23
CA TYR A 70 12.94 0.97 5.24
C TYR A 70 12.30 2.22 5.83
N LYS A 71 13.13 3.11 6.35
CA LYS A 71 12.83 4.53 6.49
C LYS A 71 13.62 5.32 5.46
N VAL A 72 12.96 6.31 4.87
CA VAL A 72 13.58 7.29 3.99
C VAL A 72 13.33 8.68 4.56
N ASN A 73 14.41 9.43 4.78
CA ASN A 73 14.29 10.83 5.20
C ASN A 73 13.86 11.68 4.00
N PRO A 74 12.71 12.37 4.03
CA PRO A 74 12.18 13.07 2.87
C PRO A 74 12.95 14.35 2.51
N LYS A 75 13.84 14.83 3.40
CA LYS A 75 14.64 16.04 3.17
C LYS A 75 16.03 15.72 2.60
N THR A 76 16.66 14.68 3.13
CA THR A 76 18.03 14.28 2.75
C THR A 76 18.09 13.09 1.81
N PHE A 77 16.96 12.39 1.62
CA PHE A 77 16.85 11.13 0.88
C PHE A 77 17.70 9.99 1.43
N LYS A 78 18.18 10.12 2.67
CA LYS A 78 18.93 9.06 3.34
C LYS A 78 17.99 7.88 3.61
N VAL A 79 18.39 6.71 3.12
CA VAL A 79 17.71 5.43 3.35
C VAL A 79 18.32 4.74 4.58
N SER A 80 17.47 4.11 5.38
CA SER A 80 17.88 3.24 6.47
C SER A 80 16.99 2.01 6.56
N GLU A 81 17.57 0.82 6.42
CA GLU A 81 16.88 -0.43 6.73
C GLU A 81 16.49 -0.44 8.21
N GLN A 82 15.24 -0.79 8.51
CA GLN A 82 14.76 -0.91 9.90
C GLN A 82 14.72 -2.38 10.32
N PHE A 83 14.04 -3.21 9.54
CA PHE A 83 13.91 -4.63 9.84
C PHE A 83 13.49 -5.43 8.61
N ARG A 84 13.61 -6.76 8.73
CA ARG A 84 13.25 -7.74 7.70
C ARG A 84 12.04 -8.55 8.16
N VAL A 85 11.22 -8.97 7.21
CA VAL A 85 9.97 -9.72 7.46
C VAL A 85 9.95 -10.98 6.59
N GLY A 86 9.51 -12.10 7.17
CA GLY A 86 9.31 -13.37 6.47
C GLY A 86 7.96 -13.48 5.75
N ASP A 87 7.56 -12.42 5.03
CA ASP A 87 6.41 -12.43 4.13
C ASP A 87 6.53 -11.29 3.10
N HIS A 88 5.65 -11.28 2.10
CA HIS A 88 5.39 -10.12 1.27
C HIS A 88 4.53 -9.13 2.04
N VAL A 89 5.15 -8.08 2.56
CA VAL A 89 4.45 -6.92 3.10
C VAL A 89 4.17 -5.95 1.96
N GLY A 90 2.90 -5.85 1.56
CA GLY A 90 2.44 -5.01 0.46
C GLY A 90 2.16 -3.56 0.86
N GLY A 91 2.13 -3.25 2.16
CA GLY A 91 1.96 -1.88 2.67
C GLY A 91 2.26 -1.78 4.16
N VAL A 92 2.68 -0.60 4.62
CA VAL A 92 2.93 -0.31 6.04
C VAL A 92 2.31 1.00 6.50
N VAL A 93 1.87 1.02 7.75
CA VAL A 93 1.36 2.21 8.44
C VAL A 93 2.08 2.37 9.76
N ARG A 94 2.47 3.60 10.08
CA ARG A 94 3.11 3.93 11.35
C ARG A 94 2.10 4.57 12.29
N ASP A 95 1.73 3.87 13.37
CA ASP A 95 0.84 4.44 14.38
C ASP A 95 1.55 5.55 15.18
N ARG A 96 1.29 6.79 14.77
CA ARG A 96 1.92 8.00 15.33
C ARG A 96 1.63 8.18 16.83
N ARG A 97 0.65 7.47 17.40
CA ARG A 97 0.33 7.52 18.84
C ARG A 97 1.11 6.50 19.67
N THR A 98 1.29 5.29 19.17
CA THR A 98 1.82 4.17 19.98
C THR A 98 3.29 3.87 19.76
N GLY A 99 3.86 4.23 18.61
CA GLY A 99 5.20 3.77 18.29
C GLY A 99 5.25 2.53 17.38
N MET A 100 4.11 1.87 17.15
CA MET A 100 4.04 0.60 16.43
C MET A 100 3.97 0.78 14.91
N VAL A 101 4.44 -0.24 14.20
CA VAL A 101 4.37 -0.36 12.75
C VAL A 101 3.36 -1.46 12.44
N HIS A 102 2.42 -1.16 11.57
CA HIS A 102 1.43 -2.12 11.08
C HIS A 102 1.71 -2.39 9.61
N GLY A 103 1.30 -3.56 9.13
CA GLY A 103 1.43 -3.86 7.71
C GLY A 103 0.42 -4.88 7.23
N VAL A 104 0.31 -4.95 5.92
CA VAL A 104 -0.62 -5.84 5.21
C VAL A 104 0.17 -6.76 4.30
N SER A 105 -0.18 -8.04 4.26
CA SER A 105 0.49 -8.99 3.37
C SER A 105 0.02 -8.86 1.91
N TRP A 106 0.48 -9.77 1.04
CA TRP A 106 -0.06 -9.92 -0.32
C TRP A 106 -1.59 -10.05 -0.32
N GLY A 107 -2.27 -9.17 -1.05
CA GLY A 107 -3.72 -9.08 -1.05
C GLY A 107 -4.31 -8.74 0.32
N SER A 108 -3.50 -8.25 1.26
CA SER A 108 -3.90 -7.94 2.63
C SER A 108 -4.53 -9.10 3.38
N ARG A 109 -4.09 -10.34 3.12
CA ARG A 109 -4.66 -11.54 3.74
C ARG A 109 -4.24 -11.71 5.20
N THR A 110 -3.10 -11.14 5.57
CA THR A 110 -2.57 -11.06 6.94
C THR A 110 -2.33 -9.60 7.31
N LEU A 111 -2.74 -9.23 8.53
CA LEU A 111 -2.51 -7.94 9.15
C LEU A 111 -1.50 -8.15 10.28
N TYR A 112 -0.44 -7.34 10.26
CA TYR A 112 0.68 -7.46 11.17
C TYR A 112 0.79 -6.27 12.11
N GLU A 113 1.44 -6.52 13.25
CA GLU A 113 1.92 -5.48 14.16
C GLU A 113 3.37 -5.79 14.56
N TRP A 114 4.22 -4.77 14.49
CA TRP A 114 5.61 -4.81 14.93
C TRP A 114 5.94 -3.61 15.81
N THR A 115 6.94 -3.77 16.66
CA THR A 115 7.65 -2.62 17.22
C THR A 115 8.39 -1.86 16.10
N ALA A 116 8.79 -0.61 16.35
CA ALA A 116 9.62 0.15 15.41
C ALA A 116 10.95 -0.53 15.04
N ALA A 117 11.44 -1.45 15.88
CA ALA A 117 12.65 -2.24 15.64
C ALA A 117 12.37 -3.59 14.96
N GLY A 118 11.12 -3.86 14.54
CA GLY A 118 10.75 -5.05 13.78
C GLY A 118 10.43 -6.29 14.62
N LYS A 119 10.33 -6.19 15.95
CA LYS A 119 9.84 -7.30 16.76
C LYS A 119 8.35 -7.49 16.47
N GLN A 120 7.99 -8.61 15.85
CA GLN A 120 6.60 -8.95 15.60
C GLN A 120 5.86 -9.16 16.91
N LEU A 121 4.75 -8.44 17.08
CA LEU A 121 3.86 -8.52 18.23
C LEU A 121 2.60 -9.33 17.88
N ASP A 122 2.13 -9.19 16.65
CA ASP A 122 0.90 -9.83 16.21
C ASP A 122 0.91 -10.14 14.71
N ALA A 123 0.12 -11.15 14.32
CA ALA A 123 -0.17 -11.51 12.94
C ALA A 123 -1.54 -12.17 12.89
N LYS A 124 -2.51 -11.52 12.26
CA LYS A 124 -3.92 -11.96 12.22
C LYS A 124 -4.41 -12.02 10.78
N ALA A 125 -5.25 -13.01 10.49
CA ALA A 125 -5.96 -13.04 9.22
C ALA A 125 -6.88 -11.82 9.09
N ASN A 126 -6.83 -11.14 7.95
CA ASN A 126 -7.83 -10.12 7.61
C ASN A 126 -9.18 -10.81 7.42
N LYS A 127 -10.20 -10.34 8.14
CA LYS A 127 -11.54 -10.93 8.11
C LYS A 127 -12.33 -10.53 6.87
N SER A 128 -11.94 -9.45 6.19
CA SER A 128 -12.54 -9.09 4.90
C SER A 128 -11.73 -9.66 3.75
N HIS A 129 -12.46 -10.18 2.77
CA HIS A 129 -11.95 -10.59 1.46
C HIS A 129 -12.51 -9.72 0.33
N LEU A 130 -13.14 -8.60 0.67
CA LEU A 130 -13.81 -7.75 -0.31
C LEU A 130 -12.80 -6.98 -1.18
N LEU A 131 -11.75 -6.45 -0.55
CA LEU A 131 -10.71 -5.65 -1.21
C LEU A 131 -9.33 -6.24 -0.90
N ASP A 132 -8.44 -6.17 -1.88
CA ASP A 132 -7.00 -6.26 -1.67
C ASP A 132 -6.49 -4.83 -1.42
N TYR A 133 -6.11 -4.50 -0.18
CA TYR A 133 -5.56 -3.19 0.14
C TYR A 133 -4.19 -3.03 -0.51
N GLN A 134 -4.01 -1.93 -1.23
CA GLN A 134 -2.75 -1.62 -1.91
C GLN A 134 -1.94 -0.61 -1.09
N ASP A 135 -2.59 0.46 -0.64
CA ASP A 135 -1.99 1.44 0.27
C ASP A 135 -2.92 1.73 1.45
N CYS A 136 -2.31 2.04 2.59
CA CYS A 136 -2.99 2.44 3.81
C CYS A 136 -2.21 3.59 4.44
N ASP A 137 -2.93 4.52 5.06
CA ASP A 137 -2.32 5.64 5.78
C ASP A 137 -2.88 5.78 7.18
N TYR A 138 -2.05 6.29 8.09
CA TYR A 138 -2.52 6.72 9.40
C TYR A 138 -3.41 7.97 9.26
N VAL A 139 -4.64 7.89 9.77
CA VAL A 139 -5.57 9.03 9.79
C VAL A 139 -5.62 9.71 11.16
N SER A 140 -6.14 9.04 12.20
CA SER A 140 -6.17 9.57 13.56
C SER A 140 -6.47 8.49 14.60
N ARG A 141 -6.12 8.74 15.87
CA ARG A 141 -6.52 7.93 17.03
C ARG A 141 -6.26 6.42 16.84
N SER A 142 -5.06 6.08 16.37
CA SER A 142 -4.67 4.69 16.05
C SER A 142 -5.63 4.03 15.05
N LYS A 143 -5.89 4.70 13.93
CA LYS A 143 -6.66 4.14 12.82
C LYS A 143 -5.86 4.28 11.54
N GLN A 144 -6.02 3.28 10.69
CA GLN A 144 -5.59 3.35 9.31
C GLN A 144 -6.81 3.33 8.41
N LEU A 145 -6.73 4.07 7.31
CA LEU A 145 -7.68 3.97 6.22
C LEU A 145 -6.93 3.45 5.00
N CYS A 146 -7.41 2.35 4.47
CA CYS A 146 -6.81 1.63 3.36
C CYS A 146 -7.63 1.82 2.10
N GLY A 147 -6.97 2.06 0.96
CA GLY A 147 -7.57 1.92 -0.35
C GLY A 147 -7.19 0.60 -0.99
N GLY A 148 -8.07 0.09 -1.84
CA GLY A 148 -7.79 -1.13 -2.58
C GLY A 148 -8.79 -1.42 -3.66
N VAL A 149 -8.57 -2.54 -4.33
CA VAL A 149 -9.40 -3.01 -5.43
C VAL A 149 -9.48 -4.53 -5.42
N THR A 150 -10.59 -5.06 -5.93
CA THR A 150 -10.71 -6.47 -6.31
C THR A 150 -11.15 -6.58 -7.76
N GLY A 151 -10.43 -7.35 -8.55
CA GLY A 151 -10.83 -7.70 -9.91
C GLY A 151 -11.88 -8.81 -9.90
N LEU A 152 -13.06 -8.54 -10.48
CA LEU A 152 -14.18 -9.47 -10.58
C LEU A 152 -14.49 -9.76 -12.04
N ALA A 153 -14.78 -11.02 -12.36
CA ALA A 153 -15.31 -11.35 -13.69
C ALA A 153 -16.76 -10.86 -13.82
N THR A 154 -17.11 -10.37 -15.01
CA THR A 154 -18.49 -9.97 -15.35
C THR A 154 -19.23 -11.12 -16.05
N ALA A 155 -20.56 -11.16 -15.89
CA ALA A 155 -21.40 -12.22 -16.45
C ALA A 155 -21.34 -12.32 -17.99
N THR A 156 -21.01 -11.22 -18.68
CA THR A 156 -20.94 -11.14 -20.14
C THR A 156 -19.53 -11.35 -20.70
N GLY A 157 -18.55 -11.71 -19.85
CA GLY A 157 -17.15 -11.74 -20.22
C GLY A 157 -16.53 -10.34 -20.17
N GLY A 158 -15.52 -10.18 -19.31
CA GLY A 158 -14.87 -8.91 -18.99
C GLY A 158 -14.52 -8.84 -17.51
N ASN A 159 -13.79 -7.79 -17.11
CA ASN A 159 -13.39 -7.57 -15.73
C ASN A 159 -14.00 -6.28 -15.19
N TYR A 160 -14.37 -6.30 -13.91
CA TYR A 160 -14.83 -5.16 -13.13
C TYR A 160 -13.89 -4.97 -11.95
N GLU A 161 -13.41 -3.74 -11.78
CA GLU A 161 -12.63 -3.34 -10.61
C GLU A 161 -13.57 -2.85 -9.52
N LEU A 162 -13.77 -3.66 -8.48
CA LEU A 162 -14.47 -3.22 -7.28
C LEU A 162 -13.51 -2.41 -6.41
N GLY A 163 -13.61 -1.09 -6.46
CA GLY A 163 -12.88 -0.16 -5.60
C GLY A 163 -13.61 0.15 -4.28
N GLY A 164 -12.83 0.49 -3.27
CA GLY A 164 -13.35 0.92 -1.97
C GLY A 164 -12.27 1.33 -0.99
N LEU A 165 -12.73 1.80 0.16
CA LEU A 165 -11.89 2.15 1.31
C LEU A 165 -12.28 1.28 2.52
N ALA A 166 -11.31 0.95 3.37
CA ALA A 166 -11.53 0.25 4.63
C ALA A 166 -10.88 0.99 5.80
N LEU A 167 -11.68 1.39 6.79
CA LEU A 167 -11.19 1.99 8.03
C LEU A 167 -10.97 0.89 9.07
N LEU A 168 -9.76 0.76 9.59
CA LEU A 168 -9.41 -0.23 10.61
C LEU A 168 -8.93 0.46 11.90
N ASP A 169 -9.27 -0.11 13.05
CA ASP A 169 -8.65 0.24 14.33
C ASP A 169 -7.34 -0.54 14.49
N LEU A 170 -6.24 0.18 14.69
CA LEU A 170 -4.90 -0.41 14.79
C LEU A 170 -4.66 -1.16 16.10
N LYS A 171 -5.52 -0.96 17.12
CA LYS A 171 -5.36 -1.66 18.41
C LYS A 171 -5.60 -3.17 18.30
N ASP A 172 -6.52 -3.57 17.42
CA ASP A 172 -6.97 -4.96 17.30
C ASP A 172 -7.14 -5.42 15.85
N ASN A 173 -6.84 -4.55 14.88
CA ASN A 173 -7.05 -4.74 13.44
C ASN A 173 -8.53 -4.91 13.06
N ARG A 174 -9.47 -4.46 13.89
CA ARG A 174 -10.89 -4.54 13.59
C ARG A 174 -11.28 -3.57 12.49
N ILE A 175 -12.00 -4.07 11.50
CA ILE A 175 -12.64 -3.26 10.47
C ILE A 175 -13.80 -2.49 11.12
N LEU A 176 -13.72 -1.16 11.03
CA LEU A 176 -14.73 -0.24 11.53
C LEU A 176 -15.75 0.08 10.45
N HIS A 177 -15.28 0.31 9.23
CA HIS A 177 -16.11 0.63 8.07
C HIS A 177 -15.47 0.06 6.81
N GLU A 178 -16.32 -0.45 5.91
CA GLU A 178 -16.00 -0.69 4.51
C GLU A 178 -16.87 0.26 3.69
N ILE A 179 -16.23 1.02 2.80
CA ILE A 179 -16.83 2.15 2.11
C ILE A 179 -16.71 1.88 0.61
N PRO A 180 -17.81 1.57 -0.08
CA PRO A 180 -17.81 1.53 -1.54
C PRO A 180 -17.34 2.87 -2.10
N PHE A 181 -16.46 2.83 -3.10
CA PHE A 181 -15.91 4.05 -3.69
C PHE A 181 -16.06 4.00 -5.23
N PRO A 182 -17.27 4.27 -5.77
CA PRO A 182 -17.57 4.13 -7.19
C PRO A 182 -17.10 5.35 -7.99
N ALA A 183 -15.81 5.69 -7.85
CA ALA A 183 -15.16 6.73 -8.62
C ALA A 183 -14.09 6.11 -9.50
N PHE A 184 -13.93 6.66 -10.70
CA PHE A 184 -13.09 6.07 -11.75
C PHE A 184 -12.27 7.16 -12.43
N SER A 185 -11.09 6.78 -12.93
CA SER A 185 -10.29 7.63 -13.82
C SER A 185 -10.88 7.71 -15.22
N ALA A 186 -10.27 8.54 -16.09
CA ALA A 186 -10.66 8.60 -17.49
C ALA A 186 -10.38 7.28 -18.25
N ALA A 187 -9.42 6.48 -17.79
CA ALA A 187 -9.15 5.14 -18.33
C ALA A 187 -10.12 4.06 -17.82
N GLY A 188 -10.94 4.39 -16.81
CA GLY A 188 -11.94 3.50 -16.24
C GLY A 188 -11.44 2.63 -15.09
N HIS A 189 -10.23 2.88 -14.57
CA HIS A 189 -9.76 2.21 -13.37
C HIS A 189 -10.46 2.74 -12.13
N SER A 190 -10.70 1.85 -11.15
CA SER A 190 -11.18 2.26 -9.84
C SER A 190 -10.21 3.25 -9.21
N ALA A 191 -10.71 4.39 -8.73
CA ALA A 191 -9.88 5.43 -8.15
C ALA A 191 -9.02 4.94 -6.98
N THR A 192 -9.44 3.88 -6.29
CA THR A 192 -8.73 3.28 -5.15
C THR A 192 -7.79 2.13 -5.54
N ARG A 193 -7.50 1.92 -6.83
CA ARG A 193 -6.61 0.85 -7.33
C ARG A 193 -5.24 0.95 -6.66
N ASN A 194 -4.34 1.81 -7.13
CA ASN A 194 -3.11 2.24 -6.47
C ASN A 194 -2.38 3.25 -7.39
N PRO A 195 -1.55 4.16 -6.84
CA PRO A 195 -1.41 4.43 -5.42
C PRO A 195 -2.60 5.23 -4.86
N VAL A 196 -2.83 5.09 -3.55
CA VAL A 196 -3.65 6.03 -2.78
C VAL A 196 -2.81 6.67 -1.65
N ALA A 197 -3.08 7.93 -1.35
CA ALA A 197 -2.50 8.63 -0.20
C ALA A 197 -3.54 9.49 0.50
N LEU A 198 -3.57 9.46 1.83
CA LEU A 198 -4.51 10.23 2.65
C LEU A 198 -3.80 11.31 3.47
N GLU A 199 -4.42 12.48 3.49
CA GLU A 199 -3.95 13.63 4.26
C GLU A 199 -5.10 14.17 5.12
N VAL A 200 -4.84 14.37 6.40
CA VAL A 200 -5.70 15.20 7.26
C VAL A 200 -5.12 16.61 7.26
N ASP A 201 -5.86 17.55 6.67
CA ASP A 201 -5.52 18.97 6.64
C ASP A 201 -6.62 19.79 7.34
N GLY A 202 -6.35 20.21 8.58
CA GLY A 202 -7.33 20.90 9.41
C GLY A 202 -8.58 20.04 9.66
N ASN A 203 -9.73 20.50 9.14
CA ASN A 203 -11.01 19.80 9.21
C ASN A 203 -11.35 19.05 7.91
N LYS A 204 -10.37 18.79 7.04
CA LYS A 204 -10.57 18.05 5.80
C LYS A 204 -9.77 16.76 5.80
N LEU A 205 -10.37 15.70 5.28
CA LEU A 205 -9.69 14.51 4.83
C LEU A 205 -9.56 14.59 3.31
N ARG A 206 -8.33 14.55 2.80
CA ARG A 206 -8.03 14.45 1.38
C ARG A 206 -7.57 13.04 1.04
N LEU A 207 -8.06 12.53 -0.07
CA LEU A 207 -7.60 11.31 -0.71
C LEU A 207 -7.00 11.69 -2.07
N PHE A 208 -5.70 11.45 -2.24
CA PHE A 208 -5.01 11.54 -3.51
C PHE A 208 -4.92 10.15 -4.12
N THR A 209 -5.20 10.03 -5.41
CA THR A 209 -5.08 8.74 -6.11
C THR A 209 -4.44 8.91 -7.48
N ALA A 210 -3.75 7.88 -7.96
CA ALA A 210 -3.20 7.85 -9.32
C ALA A 210 -3.37 6.47 -9.97
N PRO A 211 -4.62 6.05 -10.25
CA PRO A 211 -4.96 4.64 -10.53
C PRO A 211 -4.48 4.13 -11.90
N ASP A 212 -3.98 5.01 -12.77
CA ASP A 212 -3.72 4.76 -14.17
C ASP A 212 -2.23 4.55 -14.47
N ASP A 213 -1.94 3.57 -15.32
CA ASP A 213 -0.62 3.37 -15.85
C ASP A 213 -0.30 4.41 -16.96
N GLY A 214 0.98 4.78 -17.11
CA GLY A 214 1.39 5.92 -17.96
C GLY A 214 1.09 5.78 -19.46
N GLU A 215 0.75 4.58 -19.92
CA GLU A 215 0.46 4.25 -21.32
C GLU A 215 -1.04 4.40 -21.67
N GLU A 216 -1.88 4.71 -20.68
CA GLU A 216 -3.31 4.82 -20.84
C GLU A 216 -3.75 6.12 -21.51
N VAL A 217 -5.05 6.24 -21.81
CA VAL A 217 -5.64 7.30 -22.67
C VAL A 217 -5.27 8.72 -22.21
N LYS A 218 -5.07 8.93 -20.91
CA LYS A 218 -4.67 10.21 -20.30
C LYS A 218 -3.29 10.17 -19.63
N GLY A 219 -2.57 9.06 -19.77
CA GLY A 219 -1.42 8.74 -18.93
C GLY A 219 -1.81 8.70 -17.45
N THR A 220 -0.85 8.92 -16.56
CA THR A 220 -1.10 8.95 -15.12
C THR A 220 -1.88 10.22 -14.73
N GLU A 221 -3.13 10.06 -14.33
CA GLU A 221 -3.96 11.13 -13.75
C GLU A 221 -3.82 11.14 -12.22
N ILE A 222 -3.77 12.34 -11.60
CA ILE A 222 -3.90 12.49 -10.15
C ILE A 222 -5.31 12.99 -9.84
N LEU A 223 -6.08 12.18 -9.12
CA LEU A 223 -7.42 12.51 -8.65
C LEU A 223 -7.34 12.93 -7.18
N ILE A 224 -8.14 13.93 -6.79
CA ILE A 224 -8.20 14.43 -5.41
C ILE A 224 -9.66 14.47 -4.97
N TYR A 225 -9.95 13.76 -3.89
CA TYR A 225 -11.26 13.76 -3.24
C TYR A 225 -11.13 14.38 -1.85
N GLU A 226 -12.05 15.25 -1.48
CA GLU A 226 -12.08 15.89 -0.17
C GLU A 226 -13.39 15.60 0.56
N SER A 227 -13.31 15.39 1.87
CA SER A 227 -14.46 15.36 2.76
C SER A 227 -14.19 16.17 4.03
N VAL A 228 -15.23 16.74 4.61
CA VAL A 228 -15.12 17.46 5.90
C VAL A 228 -15.16 16.44 7.03
N ILE A 229 -14.23 16.58 7.97
CA ILE A 229 -14.20 15.84 9.22
C ILE A 229 -15.10 16.59 10.21
N SER A 230 -16.25 15.98 10.53
CA SER A 230 -17.22 16.47 11.52
C SER A 230 -16.92 15.98 12.93
#